data_AF-B0BGD1-F1
#
_entry.id   AF-B0BGD1-F1
#
_cell.length_a   1.000
_cell.length_b   1.000
_cell.length_c   1.000
_cell.angle_alpha   90.00
_cell.angle_beta   90.00
_cell.angle_gamma   90.00
#
_symmetry.space_group_name_H-M   'P 1'
#
loop_
_entity.id
_entity.type
_entity.pdbx_description
1 polymer ?
#
loop_
_entity_poly.entity_id
_entity_poly.type
_entity_poly.pdbx_seq_one_letter_code
_entity_poly.pdbx_strand_id
1 'polypeptide(L)'
;MTTEQRKLIHYWIFLGIVLTIGTLISLSDIENKQLAILLLTIPVVIVSIFQDFTYYKGYGANAERIGEFVEKHPLVKYWLVFFCLLILPFMVYAMATTDDDFLQGYLYFLSFILLIGPVAVVSELERFRSMGNNA
;
A
#
# COMPACT_ATOMS: atom_id res chain seq x y z
N MET A 1 18.65 16.65 1.33
CA MET A 1 17.67 15.72 1.92
C MET A 1 17.41 16.15 3.35
N THR A 2 16.16 16.52 3.64
CA THR A 2 15.77 17.14 4.92
C THR A 2 15.54 16.08 6.00
N THR A 3 15.50 16.49 7.28
CA THR A 3 15.23 15.59 8.42
C THR A 3 13.88 14.88 8.27
N GLU A 4 12.87 15.56 7.75
CA GLU A 4 11.53 15.00 7.53
C GLU A 4 11.48 14.01 6.36
N GLN A 5 12.19 14.30 5.26
CA GLN A 5 12.39 13.32 4.18
C GLN A 5 13.08 12.05 4.67
N ARG A 6 14.07 12.19 5.56
CA ARG A 6 14.76 11.04 6.15
C ARG A 6 13.81 10.19 7.00
N LYS A 7 12.92 10.80 7.79
CA LYS A 7 11.90 10.06 8.56
C LYS A 7 10.96 9.28 7.65
N LEU A 8 10.47 9.91 6.57
CA LEU A 8 9.56 9.24 5.62
C LEU A 8 10.22 8.00 4.98
N ILE A 9 11.48 8.10 4.57
CA ILE A 9 12.20 6.95 4.00
C ILE A 9 12.37 5.82 5.03
N HIS A 10 12.62 6.13 6.30
CA HIS A 10 12.68 5.09 7.33
C HIS A 10 11.34 4.36 7.47
N TYR A 11 10.22 5.08 7.32
CA TYR A 11 8.90 4.45 7.32
C TYR A 11 8.69 3.55 6.09
N TRP A 12 9.11 3.98 4.91
CA TRP A 12 9.05 3.13 3.71
C TRP A 12 9.92 1.88 3.84
N ILE A 13 11.12 2.00 4.39
CA ILE A 13 12.01 0.86 4.65
C ILE A 13 11.37 -0.08 5.67
N PHE A 14 10.83 0.45 6.77
CA PHE A 14 10.16 -0.36 7.78
C PHE A 14 8.95 -1.10 7.20
N LEU A 15 8.08 -0.41 6.45
CA LEU A 15 6.95 -1.02 5.75
C LEU A 15 7.42 -2.12 4.79
N GLY A 16 8.49 -1.86 4.02
CA GLY A 16 9.08 -2.84 3.11
C GLY A 16 9.59 -4.09 3.83
N ILE A 17 10.27 -3.92 4.98
CA ILE A 17 10.73 -5.04 5.81
C ILE A 17 9.54 -5.86 6.33
N VAL A 18 8.50 -5.19 6.84
CA VAL A 18 7.30 -5.85 7.37
C VAL A 18 6.59 -6.65 6.27
N LEU A 19 6.40 -6.05 5.09
CA LEU A 19 5.79 -6.74 3.95
C LEU A 19 6.64 -7.94 3.52
N THR A 20 7.96 -7.77 3.41
CA THR A 20 8.87 -8.85 3.02
C THR A 20 8.82 -10.01 4.00
N ILE A 21 8.90 -9.75 5.30
CA ILE A 21 8.82 -10.79 6.34
C ILE A 21 7.44 -11.46 6.31
N GLY A 22 6.36 -10.69 6.18
CA GLY A 22 5.00 -11.21 6.07
C GLY A 22 4.83 -12.14 4.86
N THR A 23 5.35 -11.75 3.69
CA THR A 23 5.34 -12.58 2.49
C THR A 23 6.18 -13.83 2.65
N LEU A 24 7.37 -13.74 3.26
CA LEU A 24 8.22 -14.91 3.53
C LEU A 24 7.54 -15.91 4.46
N ILE A 25 6.87 -15.44 5.52
CA ILE A 25 6.09 -16.30 6.42
C ILE A 25 4.94 -16.97 5.66
N SER A 26 4.23 -16.21 4.81
CA SER A 26 3.12 -16.75 4.01
C SER A 26 3.58 -17.89 3.08
N LEU A 27 4.73 -17.72 2.43
CA LEU A 27 5.31 -18.67 1.48
C LEU A 27 6.05 -19.84 2.14
N SER A 28 6.42 -19.73 3.40
CA SER A 28 7.14 -20.79 4.14
C SER A 28 6.22 -21.95 4.56
N ASP A 29 6.74 -23.16 4.73
CA ASP A 29 6.00 -24.33 5.24
C ASP A 29 5.99 -24.42 6.78
N ILE A 30 5.94 -23.28 7.47
CA ILE A 30 5.90 -23.26 8.93
C ILE A 30 4.52 -23.75 9.40
N GLU A 31 4.51 -24.70 10.33
CA GLU A 31 3.28 -25.33 10.87
C GLU A 31 2.28 -24.30 11.46
N ASN A 32 2.80 -23.21 12.05
CA ASN A 32 2.01 -22.19 12.74
C ASN A 32 2.08 -20.82 12.03
N LYS A 33 1.77 -20.74 10.74
CA LYS A 33 1.78 -19.48 9.95
C LYS A 33 0.98 -18.35 10.62
N GLN A 34 -0.20 -18.65 11.14
CA GLN A 34 -1.07 -17.65 11.78
C GLN A 34 -0.43 -17.03 13.03
N LEU A 35 0.24 -17.85 13.85
CA LEU A 35 0.94 -17.38 15.04
C LEU A 35 2.16 -16.54 14.66
N ALA A 36 2.91 -16.94 13.63
CA ALA A 36 4.04 -16.17 13.11
C ALA A 36 3.62 -14.79 12.56
N ILE A 37 2.50 -14.73 11.83
CA ILE A 37 1.91 -13.45 11.36
C ILE A 37 1.43 -12.61 12.55
N LEU A 38 0.81 -13.22 13.56
CA LEU A 38 0.38 -12.52 14.77
C LEU A 38 1.58 -11.95 15.56
N LEU A 39 2.67 -12.70 15.66
CA LEU A 39 3.89 -12.21 16.30
C LEU A 39 4.54 -11.06 15.52
N LEU A 40 4.37 -11.03 14.19
CA LEU A 40 4.81 -9.91 13.35
C LEU A 40 3.98 -8.64 13.59
N THR A 41 2.68 -8.76 13.92
CA THR A 41 1.84 -7.57 14.16
C THR A 41 2.20 -6.85 15.46
N ILE A 42 2.71 -7.55 16.48
CA ILE A 42 3.12 -6.96 17.76
C ILE A 42 4.16 -5.83 17.59
N PRO A 43 5.35 -6.06 16.99
CA PRO A 43 6.33 -5.00 16.79
C PRO A 43 5.81 -3.90 15.86
N VAL A 44 4.96 -4.23 14.88
CA VAL A 44 4.33 -3.22 14.00
C VAL A 44 3.42 -2.29 14.80
N VAL A 45 2.58 -2.83 15.68
CA VAL A 45 1.70 -2.05 16.55
C VAL A 45 2.50 -1.20 17.53
N ILE A 46 3.54 -1.77 18.16
CA ILE A 46 4.42 -1.04 19.07
C ILE A 46 5.07 0.13 18.35
N VAL A 47 5.67 -0.10 17.18
CA VAL A 47 6.30 0.95 16.37
C VAL A 47 5.28 2.00 15.95
N SER A 48 4.06 1.60 15.61
CA SER A 48 2.98 2.51 15.23
C SER A 48 2.59 3.45 16.39
N ILE A 49 2.50 2.96 17.63
CA ILE A 49 2.12 3.79 18.79
C ILE A 49 3.10 4.94 19.02
N PHE A 50 4.38 4.76 18.70
CA PHE A 50 5.41 5.79 18.85
C PHE A 50 5.57 6.69 17.62
N GLN A 51 4.75 6.51 16.58
CA GLN A 51 4.79 7.31 15.36
C GLN A 51 3.76 8.44 15.38
N ASP A 52 4.18 9.60 14.91
CA ASP A 52 3.29 10.74 14.70
C ASP A 52 2.56 10.59 13.36
N PHE A 53 1.39 9.94 13.39
CA PHE A 53 0.55 9.72 12.21
C PHE A 53 -0.20 10.98 11.74
N THR A 54 0.00 12.14 12.38
CA THR A 54 -0.61 13.39 11.92
C THR A 54 -0.24 13.71 10.47
N TYR A 55 0.90 13.21 9.99
CA TYR A 55 1.33 13.29 8.61
C TYR A 55 0.36 12.61 7.63
N TYR A 56 -0.26 11.49 7.98
CA TYR A 56 -1.05 10.64 7.09
C TYR A 56 -2.53 11.04 6.95
N LYS A 57 -2.93 12.25 7.40
CA LYS A 57 -4.33 12.71 7.39
C LYS A 57 -4.93 13.04 6.00
N GLY A 58 -4.56 12.33 4.94
CA GLY A 58 -5.13 12.49 3.59
C GLY A 58 -4.21 11.98 2.46
N TYR A 59 -4.33 12.54 1.26
CA TYR A 59 -3.51 12.20 0.09
C TYR A 59 -2.73 13.42 -0.41
N GLY A 60 -1.53 13.19 -0.94
CA GLY A 60 -0.65 14.23 -1.48
C GLY A 60 -0.09 15.20 -0.43
N ALA A 61 0.49 16.29 -0.92
CA ALA A 61 1.20 17.27 -0.08
C ALA A 61 0.29 18.03 0.91
N ASN A 62 -0.99 18.20 0.58
CA ASN A 62 -1.94 19.02 1.34
C ASN A 62 -2.94 18.20 2.17
N ALA A 63 -2.71 16.89 2.33
CA ALA A 63 -3.61 16.00 3.07
C ALA A 63 -5.07 16.04 2.54
N GLU A 64 -5.21 15.88 1.23
CA GLU A 64 -6.47 16.04 0.50
C GLU A 64 -7.33 14.77 0.59
N ARG A 65 -8.63 14.89 0.27
CA ARG A 65 -9.50 13.72 0.12
C ARG A 65 -9.14 12.96 -1.16
N ILE A 66 -9.37 11.64 -1.17
CA ILE A 66 -9.00 10.79 -2.32
C ILE A 66 -9.63 11.26 -3.64
N GLY A 67 -10.88 11.73 -3.62
CA GLY A 67 -11.57 12.23 -4.80
C GLY A 67 -10.90 13.49 -5.37
N GLU A 68 -10.61 14.46 -4.51
CA GLU A 68 -9.92 15.71 -4.89
C GLU A 68 -8.50 15.43 -5.42
N PHE A 69 -7.79 14.51 -4.78
CA PHE A 69 -6.46 14.10 -5.20
C PHE A 69 -6.48 13.44 -6.59
N VAL A 70 -7.42 12.52 -6.84
CA VAL A 70 -7.56 11.85 -8.14
C VAL A 70 -7.95 12.86 -9.24
N GLU A 71 -8.76 13.86 -8.94
CA GLU A 71 -9.12 14.91 -9.91
C GLU A 71 -7.93 15.78 -10.33
N LYS A 72 -7.01 16.06 -9.40
CA LYS A 72 -5.77 16.81 -9.70
C LYS A 72 -4.75 16.00 -10.50
N HIS A 73 -4.86 14.66 -10.46
CA HIS A 73 -3.90 13.74 -11.07
C HIS A 73 -4.52 12.95 -12.23
N PRO A 74 -4.54 13.52 -13.46
CA PRO A 74 -5.23 12.90 -14.60
C PRO A 74 -4.67 11.51 -14.96
N LEU A 75 -3.36 11.26 -14.79
CA LEU A 75 -2.78 9.94 -15.03
C LEU A 75 -3.31 8.88 -14.06
N VAL A 76 -3.44 9.23 -12.78
CA VAL A 76 -4.02 8.33 -11.76
C VAL A 76 -5.49 8.08 -12.06
N LYS A 77 -6.23 9.13 -12.45
CA LYS A 77 -7.63 9.02 -12.88
C LYS A 77 -7.79 8.08 -14.08
N TYR A 78 -6.99 8.25 -15.13
CA TYR A 78 -7.03 7.38 -16.32
C TYR A 78 -6.64 5.95 -15.98
N TRP A 79 -5.66 5.75 -15.12
CA TRP A 79 -5.32 4.42 -14.61
C TRP A 79 -6.49 3.76 -13.90
N LEU A 80 -7.16 4.45 -12.97
CA LEU A 80 -8.31 3.91 -12.25
C LEU A 80 -9.45 3.55 -13.20
N VAL A 81 -9.74 4.41 -14.19
CA VAL A 81 -10.76 4.13 -15.21
C VAL A 81 -10.37 2.91 -16.05
N PHE A 82 -9.12 2.85 -16.53
CA PHE A 82 -8.60 1.72 -17.29
C PHE A 82 -8.65 0.41 -16.48
N PHE A 83 -8.22 0.45 -15.22
CA PHE A 83 -8.27 -0.68 -14.32
C PHE A 83 -9.70 -1.17 -14.10
N CYS A 84 -10.63 -0.28 -13.78
CA CYS A 84 -12.02 -0.64 -13.52
C CYS A 84 -12.76 -1.16 -14.76
N LEU A 85 -12.46 -0.64 -15.96
CA LEU A 85 -13.16 -1.04 -17.19
C LEU A 85 -12.55 -2.26 -17.87
N LEU A 86 -11.23 -2.43 -17.79
CA LEU A 86 -10.54 -3.48 -18.52
C LEU A 86 -9.98 -4.55 -17.59
N ILE A 87 -9.17 -4.20 -16.60
CA ILE A 87 -8.46 -5.19 -15.78
C ILE A 87 -9.40 -5.89 -14.79
N LEU A 88 -10.24 -5.13 -14.08
CA LEU A 88 -11.08 -5.63 -13.00
C LEU A 88 -12.07 -6.70 -13.48
N PRO A 89 -12.78 -6.56 -14.63
CA PRO A 89 -13.64 -7.62 -15.14
C PRO A 89 -12.91 -8.94 -15.41
N PHE A 90 -11.69 -8.89 -15.96
CA PHE A 90 -10.87 -10.09 -16.16
C PHE A 90 -10.46 -10.72 -14.84
N MET A 91 -10.09 -9.93 -13.84
CA MET A 91 -9.76 -10.45 -12.52
C MET A 91 -10.98 -11.08 -11.84
N VAL A 92 -12.14 -10.45 -11.92
CA VAL A 92 -13.39 -10.99 -11.37
C VAL A 92 -13.75 -12.31 -12.05
N TYR A 93 -13.64 -12.38 -13.37
CA TYR A 93 -13.85 -13.63 -14.12
C TYR A 93 -12.87 -14.72 -13.65
N ALA A 94 -11.57 -14.41 -13.61
CA ALA A 94 -10.56 -15.36 -13.17
C ALA A 94 -10.80 -15.85 -11.74
N MET A 95 -11.19 -14.96 -10.81
CA MET A 95 -11.54 -15.33 -9.43
C MET A 95 -12.78 -16.23 -9.36
N ALA A 96 -13.75 -16.04 -10.25
CA ALA A 96 -14.98 -16.85 -10.29
C ALA A 96 -14.77 -18.24 -10.91
N THR A 97 -13.76 -18.42 -11.76
CA THR A 97 -13.46 -19.69 -12.43
C THR A 97 -12.29 -20.45 -11.81
N THR A 98 -11.69 -19.94 -10.75
CA THR A 98 -10.57 -20.57 -10.07
C THR A 98 -11.08 -21.33 -8.85
N ASP A 99 -10.91 -22.66 -8.86
CA ASP A 99 -11.28 -23.54 -7.74
C ASP A 99 -10.18 -23.65 -6.67
N ASP A 100 -9.01 -23.06 -6.93
CA ASP A 100 -7.88 -23.01 -6.00
C ASP A 100 -7.96 -21.76 -5.11
N ASP A 101 -8.27 -21.98 -3.83
CA ASP A 101 -8.39 -20.94 -2.80
C ASP A 101 -7.13 -20.08 -2.66
N PHE A 102 -5.93 -20.65 -2.87
CA PHE A 102 -4.68 -19.91 -2.78
C PHE A 102 -4.52 -18.95 -3.96
N LEU A 103 -4.77 -19.42 -5.18
CA LEU A 103 -4.75 -18.58 -6.38
C LEU A 103 -5.83 -17.50 -6.33
N GLN A 104 -7.01 -17.82 -5.81
CA GLN A 104 -8.08 -16.84 -5.63
C GLN A 104 -7.68 -15.74 -4.65
N GLY A 105 -7.09 -16.11 -3.49
CA GLY A 105 -6.55 -15.15 -2.53
C GLY A 105 -5.47 -14.24 -3.11
N TYR A 106 -4.59 -14.78 -3.95
CA TYR A 106 -3.58 -14.00 -4.66
C TYR A 106 -4.20 -12.98 -5.63
N LEU A 107 -5.23 -13.37 -6.40
CA LEU A 107 -5.94 -12.48 -7.31
C LEU A 107 -6.65 -11.34 -6.56
N TYR A 108 -7.26 -11.62 -5.41
CA TYR A 108 -7.82 -10.58 -4.54
C TYR A 108 -6.76 -9.57 -4.11
N PHE A 109 -5.63 -10.06 -3.59
CA PHE A 109 -4.54 -9.20 -3.13
C PHE A 109 -3.96 -8.36 -4.28
N LEU A 110 -3.76 -8.96 -5.45
CA LEU A 110 -3.26 -8.29 -6.64
C LEU A 110 -4.22 -7.19 -7.12
N SER A 111 -5.53 -7.47 -7.13
CA SER A 111 -6.56 -6.49 -7.53
C SER A 111 -6.57 -5.27 -6.62
N PHE A 112 -6.42 -5.49 -5.31
CA PHE A 112 -6.33 -4.42 -4.32
C PHE A 112 -5.08 -3.55 -4.54
N ILE A 113 -3.91 -4.17 -4.76
CA ILE A 113 -2.66 -3.44 -5.03
C ILE A 113 -2.77 -2.62 -6.31
N LEU A 114 -3.33 -3.17 -7.38
CA LEU A 114 -3.43 -2.45 -8.66
C LEU A 114 -4.42 -1.28 -8.60
N LEU A 115 -5.46 -1.39 -7.76
CA LEU A 115 -6.42 -0.33 -7.54
C LEU A 115 -5.83 0.83 -6.72
N ILE A 116 -5.21 0.53 -5.57
CA ILE A 116 -4.78 1.56 -4.61
C ILE A 116 -3.31 1.97 -4.80
N GLY A 117 -2.48 1.07 -5.31
CA GLY A 117 -1.03 1.23 -5.41
C GLY A 117 -0.61 2.52 -6.12
N PRO A 118 -1.11 2.82 -7.33
CA PRO A 118 -0.74 4.04 -8.04
C PRO A 118 -1.16 5.31 -7.30
N VAL A 119 -2.33 5.32 -6.65
CA VAL A 119 -2.78 6.43 -5.82
C VAL A 119 -1.83 6.66 -4.64
N ALA A 120 -1.49 5.58 -3.93
CA ALA A 120 -0.59 5.61 -2.78
C ALA A 120 0.81 6.07 -3.17
N VAL A 121 1.39 5.52 -4.25
CA VAL A 121 2.73 5.86 -4.72
C VAL A 121 2.82 7.32 -5.14
N VAL A 122 1.87 7.83 -5.93
CA VAL A 122 1.88 9.24 -6.35
C VAL A 122 1.71 10.16 -5.14
N SER A 123 0.82 9.82 -4.21
CA SER A 123 0.63 10.57 -2.96
C SER A 123 1.91 10.64 -2.13
N GLU A 124 2.58 9.50 -1.92
CA GLU A 124 3.83 9.41 -1.15
C GLU A 124 4.98 10.17 -1.82
N LEU A 125 5.06 10.15 -3.16
CA LEU A 125 6.04 10.94 -3.91
C LEU A 125 5.82 12.45 -3.78
N GLU A 126 4.57 12.91 -3.85
CA GLU A 126 4.27 14.33 -3.65
C GLU A 126 4.59 14.80 -2.23
N ARG A 127 4.25 13.98 -1.25
CA ARG A 127 4.62 14.13 0.16
C ARG A 127 6.13 14.25 0.34
N PHE A 128 6.89 13.35 -0.27
CA PHE A 128 8.36 13.41 -0.22
C PHE A 128 8.92 14.70 -0.84
N ARG A 129 8.35 15.15 -1.96
CA ARG A 129 8.75 16.38 -2.66
C ARG A 129 8.41 17.64 -1.85
N SER A 130 7.21 17.72 -1.27
CA SER A 130 6.81 18.90 -0.48
C SER A 130 7.68 19.07 0.78
N MET A 131 8.06 17.98 1.44
CA MET A 131 9.01 18.00 2.55
C MET A 131 10.44 18.39 2.15
N GLY A 132 10.77 18.34 0.86
CA GLY A 132 12.04 18.82 0.31
C GLY A 132 12.02 20.28 -0.12
N ASN A 133 10.88 20.77 -0.61
CA ASN A 133 10.71 22.16 -1.06
C ASN A 133 10.46 23.15 0.08
N ASN A 134 9.99 22.68 1.23
CA ASN A 134 9.72 23.49 2.42
C ASN A 134 10.95 23.66 3.35
N ALA A 135 12.16 23.36 2.87
CA ALA A 135 13.43 23.52 3.59
C ALA A 135 14.39 24.41 2.80
#